data_AF-A0A7K0QX74-F1
#
_entry.id   AF-A0A7K0QX74-F1
#
_cell.length_a   1.000
_cell.length_b   1.000
_cell.length_c   1.000
_cell.angle_alpha   90.00
_cell.angle_beta   90.00
_cell.angle_gamma   90.00
#
_symmetry.space_group_name_H-M   'P 1'
#
loop_
_entity.id
_entity.type
_entity.pdbx_description
1 polymer ?
#
loop_
_entity_poly.entity_id
_entity_poly.type
_entity_poly.pdbx_seq_one_letter_code
_entity_poly.pdbx_strand_id
1 'polypeptide(L)' 'MTNCWTIVGKGVYNLTSYVNQHPGGAGNILSLCGHDGTQSFRAVHGTSGNAVSMLARLKIGTLRK' A
#
# COMPACT_ATOMS: atom_id res chain seq x y z
N MET A 1 -5.80 -13.40 -10.66
CA MET A 1 -5.88 -12.04 -10.10
C MET A 1 -5.79 -12.17 -8.60
N THR A 2 -4.75 -11.63 -7.98
CA THR A 2 -4.51 -11.79 -6.54
C THR A 2 -5.16 -10.61 -5.81
N ASN A 3 -6.15 -10.87 -4.96
CA ASN A 3 -6.70 -9.85 -4.07
C ASN A 3 -5.59 -9.43 -3.10
N CYS A 4 -5.13 -8.18 -3.18
CA CYS A 4 -3.98 -7.70 -2.41
C CYS A 4 -4.31 -6.42 -1.68
N TRP A 5 -4.46 -6.50 -0.35
CA TRP A 5 -4.70 -5.35 0.50
C TRP A 5 -3.57 -5.18 1.51
N THR A 6 -3.31 -3.96 1.96
CA THR A 6 -2.34 -3.68 3.02
C THR A 6 -2.87 -2.63 3.98
N ILE A 7 -2.25 -2.55 5.15
CA ILE A 7 -2.44 -1.46 6.10
C ILE A 7 -1.23 -0.53 6.04
N VAL A 8 -1.48 0.78 6.03
CA VAL A 8 -0.46 1.81 6.26
C VAL A 8 -1.00 2.82 7.28
N GLY A 9 -0.37 2.86 8.46
CA GLY A 9 -0.88 3.54 9.64
C GLY A 9 -2.22 2.93 10.06
N LYS A 10 -3.29 3.73 9.96
CA LYS A 10 -4.66 3.27 10.20
C LYS A 10 -5.45 3.03 8.91
N GLY A 11 -4.88 3.35 7.75
CA GLY A 11 -5.57 3.21 6.47
C GLY A 11 -5.51 1.78 5.96
N VAL A 12 -6.60 1.31 5.38
CA VAL A 12 -6.67 0.05 4.64
C VAL A 12 -6.73 0.36 3.15
N TYR A 13 -5.88 -0.28 2.36
CA TYR A 13 -5.65 0.04 0.96
C TYR A 13 -5.80 -1.18 0.08
N ASN A 14 -6.52 -1.05 -1.03
CA ASN A 14 -6.63 -2.08 -2.04
C ASN A 14 -5.58 -1.87 -3.12
N LEU A 15 -4.55 -2.72 -3.13
CA LEU A 15 -3.43 -2.64 -4.08
C LEU A 15 -3.64 -3.53 -5.32
N THR A 16 -4.76 -4.24 -5.42
CA THR A 16 -5.00 -5.27 -6.45
C THR A 16 -4.74 -4.78 -7.87
N SER A 17 -5.22 -3.58 -8.22
CA SER A 17 -5.00 -2.98 -9.55
C SER A 17 -3.60 -2.38 -9.71
N TYR A 18 -2.91 -2.11 -8.60
CA TYR A 18 -1.63 -1.39 -8.58
C TYR A 18 -0.40 -2.31 -8.62
N VAL A 19 -0.55 -3.61 -8.35
CA VAL A 19 0.55 -4.59 -8.29
C VAL A 19 1.52 -4.45 -9.48
N ASN A 20 1.01 -4.48 -10.71
CA ASN A 20 1.82 -4.41 -11.93
C ASN A 20 2.17 -2.98 -12.36
N GLN A 21 1.63 -1.97 -11.69
CA GLN A 21 1.86 -0.55 -11.99
C GLN A 21 2.89 0.08 -11.06
N HIS A 22 3.30 -0.64 -10.00
CA HIS A 22 4.23 -0.13 -9.02
C HIS A 22 5.64 0.05 -9.65
N PRO A 23 6.20 1.27 -9.68
CA PRO A 23 7.52 1.51 -10.27
C PRO A 23 8.66 0.74 -9.61
N GLY A 24 8.54 0.44 -8.30
CA GLY A 24 9.50 -0.40 -7.58
C GLY A 24 9.34 -1.90 -7.86
N GLY A 25 8.44 -2.30 -8.74
CA GLY A 25 8.20 -3.70 -9.10
C GLY A 25 7.09 -4.39 -8.29
N ALA A 26 6.44 -5.36 -8.92
CA ALA A 26 5.30 -6.10 -8.38
C ALA A 26 5.63 -6.90 -7.12
N GLY A 27 6.83 -7.47 -7.03
CA GLY A 27 7.26 -8.28 -5.88
C GLY A 27 7.19 -7.51 -4.54
N ASN A 28 7.51 -6.22 -4.56
CA ASN A 28 7.42 -5.37 -3.38
C ASN A 28 5.98 -5.21 -2.90
N ILE A 29 5.02 -5.06 -3.81
CA ILE A 29 3.59 -5.00 -3.45
C ILE A 29 3.09 -6.35 -2.96
N LEU A 30 3.45 -7.43 -3.66
CA LEU A 30 3.01 -8.78 -3.31
C LEU A 30 3.45 -9.19 -1.91
N SER A 31 4.64 -8.75 -1.47
CA SER A 31 5.12 -8.98 -0.10
C SER A 31 4.29 -8.30 1.00
N LEU A 32 3.50 -7.29 0.65
CA LEU A 32 2.66 -6.53 1.58
C LEU A 32 1.21 -7.01 1.64
N CYS A 33 0.80 -7.92 0.74
CA CYS A 33 -0.58 -8.38 0.68
C CYS A 33 -0.96 -9.12 1.97
N GLY A 34 -2.00 -8.64 2.65
CA GLY A 34 -2.48 -9.19 3.92
C GLY A 34 -1.68 -8.74 5.14
N HIS A 35 -0.69 -7.87 4.98
CA HIS A 35 0.20 -7.43 6.07
C HIS A 35 0.09 -5.93 6.33
N ASP A 36 0.53 -5.52 7.52
CA ASP A 36 0.80 -4.11 7.83
C ASP A 36 2.11 -3.69 7.16
N GLY A 37 2.00 -2.89 6.10
CA GLY A 37 3.11 -2.37 5.32
C GLY A 37 3.62 -1.02 5.81
N THR A 38 3.20 -0.53 6.98
CA THR A 38 3.49 0.83 7.45
C THR A 38 4.98 1.13 7.47
N GLN A 39 5.79 0.25 8.07
CA GLN A 39 7.23 0.47 8.19
C GLN A 39 7.91 0.38 6.82
N SER A 40 7.60 -0.66 6.05
CA SER A 40 8.17 -0.87 4.71
C SER A 40 7.87 0.29 3.77
N PHE A 41 6.63 0.78 3.76
CA PHE A 41 6.23 1.93 2.96
C PHE A 41 6.97 3.20 3.39
N ARG A 42 7.00 3.51 4.70
CA ARG A 42 7.63 4.75 5.21
C ARG A 42 9.15 4.74 5.07
N ALA A 43 9.80 3.58 5.14
CA ALA A 43 11.24 3.46 4.98
C ALA A 43 11.71 3.87 3.57
N VAL A 44 10.88 3.62 2.56
CA VAL A 44 11.20 3.93 1.15
C VAL A 44 10.60 5.26 0.69
N HIS A 45 9.38 5.56 1.13
CA HIS A 45 8.59 6.67 0.60
C HIS A 45 8.32 7.80 1.59
N GLY A 46 8.73 7.64 2.86
CA GLY A 46 8.47 8.62 3.91
C GLY A 46 6.96 8.79 4.17
N THR A 47 6.56 10.03 4.46
CA THR A 47 5.18 10.39 4.82
C THR A 47 4.56 11.47 3.92
N SER A 48 5.25 11.89 2.85
CA SER A 48 4.77 12.89 1.90
C SER A 48 5.23 12.59 0.46
N GLY A 49 4.70 13.32 -0.52
CA GLY A 49 5.08 13.19 -1.94
C GLY A 49 4.20 12.24 -2.75
N ASN A 50 4.65 11.95 -3.99
CA ASN A 50 3.82 11.29 -5.01
C ASN A 50 3.36 9.89 -4.62
N ALA A 51 4.20 9.11 -3.94
CA ALA A 51 3.83 7.77 -3.47
C ALA A 51 2.69 7.82 -2.44
N VAL A 52 2.70 8.82 -1.55
CA VAL A 52 1.63 9.03 -0.57
C VAL A 52 0.34 9.46 -1.26
N SER A 53 0.42 10.37 -2.23
CA SER A 53 -0.72 10.78 -3.05
C SER A 53 -1.32 9.61 -3.84
N MET A 54 -0.48 8.71 -4.37
CA MET A 54 -0.93 7.50 -5.07
C MET A 54 -1.59 6.52 -4.09
N LEU A 55 -0.96 6.26 -2.95
CA LEU A 55 -1.51 5.38 -1.90
C LEU A 55 -2.88 5.88 -1.43
N ALA A 56 -3.07 7.19 -1.28
CA ALA A 56 -4.36 7.77 -0.89
C ALA A 56 -5.49 7.43 -1.86
N ARG A 57 -5.22 7.30 -3.16
CA ARG A 57 -6.22 6.89 -4.18
C ARG A 57 -6.67 5.44 -4.04
N LEU A 58 -5.86 4.60 -3.41
CA LEU A 58 -6.12 3.17 -3.22
C LEU A 58 -6.83 2.88 -1.88
N LYS A 59 -7.12 3.91 -1.09
CA LYS A 59 -7.71 3.76 0.24
C LYS A 59 -9.16 3.29 0.15
N ILE A 60 -9.47 2.23 0.88
CA ILE A 60 -10.84 1.68 0.98
C ILE A 60 -11.44 1.82 2.37
N GLY A 61 -10.65 2.23 3.37
CA GLY A 61 -11.17 2.44 4.71
C GLY A 61 -10.08 2.72 5.75
N THR A 62 -10.46 2.55 7.01
CA THR A 62 -9.56 2.65 8.16
C THR A 62 -9.89 1.59 9.20
N LEU A 63 -8.87 1.05 9.86
CA LEU A 63 -9.07 0.14 10.99
C LEU A 63 -9.72 0.87 12.16
N ARG A 64 -10.68 0.19 12.80
CA ARG A 64 -11.27 0.61 14.07
C ARG A 64 -10.50 -0.07 15.22
N LYS A 65 -10.50 0.58 16.38
CA LYS A 65 -10.04 -0.03 17.62
C LYS A 65 -11.06 -1.05 18.11
#